data_AF-A0A7J9RF18-F1
#
_entry.id   AF-A0A7J9RF18-F1
#
_cell.length_a   1.000
_cell.length_b   1.000
_cell.length_c   1.000
_cell.angle_alpha   90.00
_cell.angle_beta   90.00
_cell.angle_gamma   90.00
#
_symmetry.space_group_name_H-M   'P 1'
#
loop_
_entity.id
_entity.type
_entity.pdbx_description
1 polymer ?
#
loop_
_entity_poly.entity_id
_entity_poly.type
_entity_poly.pdbx_seq_one_letter_code
_entity_poly.pdbx_strand_id
1 'polypeptide(L)'
;MLAVAIAMSLGSDGLKLAAFLWGLTIVLCSLILTPILAVGRKRGVPETDAFVKTLREGLSEFNEGKGGWRALSHVRGEGMGASVSLSNASNPLLIIEKALNLSNQCKLIFRFPKNDPAMRERTLPILEEKVGTSRIQRRTKSLTIVPEVIIDRSVIVTRVMMLCPPLMVGGSVGFYSVAPGQPMLVVLGAIAGAILGMMIVTNKGR
;
A
#
# COMPACT_ATOMS: atom_id res chain seq x y z
N MET A 1 -21.37 -19.81 -4.53
CA MET A 1 -22.02 -21.14 -4.54
C MET A 1 -23.29 -21.14 -3.72
N LEU A 2 -23.25 -20.86 -2.40
CA LEU A 2 -24.43 -20.86 -1.52
C LEU A 2 -25.52 -19.84 -1.92
N ALA A 3 -25.17 -18.60 -2.26
CA ALA A 3 -26.14 -17.58 -2.70
C ALA A 3 -26.83 -17.92 -4.03
N VAL A 4 -26.14 -18.62 -4.94
CA VAL A 4 -26.71 -19.08 -6.22
C VAL A 4 -27.64 -20.26 -6.00
N ALA A 5 -27.32 -21.16 -5.06
CA ALA A 5 -28.19 -22.26 -4.66
C ALA A 5 -29.50 -21.75 -4.02
N ILE A 6 -29.42 -20.73 -3.17
CA ILE A 6 -30.61 -20.07 -2.56
C ILE A 6 -31.43 -19.34 -3.64
N ALA A 7 -30.79 -18.68 -4.61
CA ALA A 7 -31.50 -18.04 -5.72
C ALA A 7 -32.17 -19.07 -6.66
N MET A 8 -31.55 -20.24 -6.87
CA MET A 8 -32.12 -21.33 -7.67
C MET A 8 -33.32 -22.00 -7.00
N SER A 9 -33.40 -22.02 -5.65
CA SER A 9 -34.56 -22.56 -4.94
C SER A 9 -35.79 -21.63 -4.98
N LEU A 10 -35.64 -20.38 -5.43
CA LEU A 10 -36.69 -19.36 -5.52
C LEU A 10 -37.31 -19.24 -6.93
N GLY A 11 -36.92 -20.10 -7.89
CA GLY A 11 -37.43 -20.09 -9.26
C GLY A 11 -36.77 -19.04 -10.18
N SER A 12 -37.31 -18.86 -11.39
CA SER A 12 -36.71 -18.02 -12.44
C SER A 12 -36.69 -16.53 -12.11
N ASP A 13 -37.67 -16.04 -11.33
CA ASP A 13 -37.75 -14.64 -10.91
C ASP A 13 -36.75 -14.30 -9.81
N GLY A 14 -36.49 -15.24 -8.89
CA GLY A 14 -35.43 -15.10 -7.89
C GLY A 14 -34.03 -15.04 -8.52
N LEU A 15 -33.80 -15.80 -9.59
CA LEU A 15 -32.54 -15.76 -10.33
C LEU A 15 -32.34 -14.44 -11.07
N LYS A 16 -33.39 -13.90 -11.71
CA LYS A 16 -33.35 -12.59 -12.38
C LYS A 16 -33.08 -11.46 -11.40
N LEU A 17 -33.75 -11.48 -10.25
CA LEU A 17 -33.59 -10.48 -9.21
C LEU A 17 -32.18 -10.54 -8.59
N ALA A 18 -31.68 -11.74 -8.32
CA ALA A 18 -30.31 -11.93 -7.82
C ALA A 18 -29.27 -11.47 -8.85
N ALA A 19 -29.45 -11.76 -10.14
CA ALA A 19 -28.56 -11.30 -11.21
C ALA A 19 -28.57 -9.78 -11.35
N PHE A 20 -29.76 -9.16 -11.29
CA PHE A 20 -29.91 -7.70 -11.33
C PHE A 20 -29.22 -7.02 -10.14
N LEU A 21 -29.45 -7.51 -8.92
CA LEU A 21 -28.81 -7.00 -7.71
C LEU A 21 -27.29 -7.20 -7.73
N TRP A 22 -26.80 -8.33 -8.24
CA TRP A 22 -25.35 -8.55 -8.44
C TRP A 22 -24.76 -7.49 -9.38
N GLY A 23 -25.36 -7.32 -10.55
CA GLY A 23 -24.91 -6.35 -11.54
C GLY A 23 -24.91 -4.92 -10.99
N LEU A 24 -26.00 -4.52 -10.33
CA LEU A 24 -26.16 -3.20 -9.73
C LEU A 24 -25.11 -2.94 -8.62
N THR A 25 -24.86 -3.94 -7.78
CA THR A 25 -23.87 -3.85 -6.70
C THR A 25 -22.45 -3.70 -7.26
N ILE A 26 -22.11 -4.42 -8.33
CA ILE A 26 -20.80 -4.29 -9.00
C ILE A 26 -20.63 -2.88 -9.58
N VAL A 27 -21.66 -2.36 -10.27
CA VAL A 27 -21.63 -1.01 -10.84
C VAL A 27 -21.48 0.05 -9.75
N LEU A 28 -22.28 0.01 -8.69
CA LEU A 28 -22.19 0.93 -7.55
C LEU A 28 -20.83 0.85 -6.84
N CYS A 29 -20.35 -0.36 -6.54
CA CYS A 29 -19.03 -0.55 -5.93
C CYS A 29 -17.93 -0.02 -6.83
N SER A 30 -17.99 -0.23 -8.14
CA SER A 30 -16.99 0.32 -9.07
C SER A 30 -17.02 1.85 -9.12
N LEU A 31 -18.20 2.48 -9.18
CA LEU A 31 -18.31 3.94 -9.21
C LEU A 31 -17.82 4.60 -7.92
N ILE A 32 -18.04 3.97 -6.76
CA ILE A 32 -17.63 4.51 -5.46
C ILE A 32 -16.16 4.19 -5.16
N LEU A 33 -15.70 2.95 -5.40
CA LEU A 33 -14.31 2.58 -5.11
C LEU A 33 -13.32 3.20 -6.11
N THR A 34 -13.67 3.37 -7.38
CA THR A 34 -12.75 3.90 -8.42
C THR A 34 -12.17 5.29 -8.09
N PRO A 35 -12.94 6.30 -7.63
CA PRO A 35 -12.36 7.57 -7.21
C PRO A 35 -11.50 7.44 -5.95
N ILE A 36 -11.89 6.60 -4.98
CA ILE A 36 -11.08 6.29 -3.79
C ILE A 36 -9.73 5.65 -4.20
N LEU A 37 -9.75 4.77 -5.21
CA LEU A 37 -8.58 4.13 -5.84
C LEU A 37 -7.69 5.16 -6.56
N ALA A 38 -8.28 6.10 -7.31
CA ALA A 38 -7.55 7.12 -8.04
C ALA A 38 -6.77 8.05 -7.09
N VAL A 39 -7.36 8.40 -5.95
CA VAL A 39 -6.72 9.24 -4.92
C VAL A 39 -5.58 8.50 -4.22
N GLY A 40 -5.72 7.20 -3.95
CA GLY A 40 -4.72 6.37 -3.27
C GLY A 40 -3.55 5.90 -4.15
N ARG A 41 -3.65 6.04 -5.48
CA ARG A 41 -2.60 5.62 -6.42
C ARG A 41 -1.44 6.59 -6.57
N LYS A 42 -1.44 7.71 -5.81
CA LYS A 42 -0.26 8.56 -5.60
C LYS A 42 0.77 7.76 -4.78
N ARG A 43 1.41 6.78 -5.44
CA ARG A 43 2.50 5.98 -4.88
C ARG A 43 3.68 6.91 -4.71
N GLY A 44 3.89 7.38 -3.49
CA GLY A 44 4.98 8.27 -3.08
C GLY A 44 4.65 9.75 -3.24
N VAL A 45 5.40 10.57 -2.52
CA VAL A 45 5.11 11.99 -2.31
C VAL A 45 5.05 12.69 -3.67
N PRO A 46 4.00 13.48 -3.98
CA PRO A 46 3.93 14.26 -5.21
C PRO A 46 5.11 15.25 -5.35
N GLU A 47 5.84 15.48 -4.27
CA GLU A 47 6.99 16.37 -4.19
C GLU A 47 8.29 15.61 -3.89
N THR A 48 8.68 14.67 -4.77
CA THR A 48 10.01 14.05 -4.71
C THR A 48 11.11 15.11 -4.62
N ASP A 49 10.95 16.25 -5.29
CA ASP A 49 11.92 17.35 -5.27
C ASP A 49 12.00 18.06 -3.92
N ALA A 50 10.88 18.28 -3.23
CA ALA A 50 10.88 18.84 -1.88
C ALA A 50 11.56 17.88 -0.89
N PHE A 51 11.27 16.58 -1.01
CA PHE A 51 11.93 15.54 -0.22
C PHE A 51 13.44 15.47 -0.48
N VAL A 52 13.89 15.57 -1.73
CA VAL A 52 15.32 15.61 -2.06
C VAL A 52 15.97 16.87 -1.49
N LYS A 53 15.27 18.01 -1.50
CA LYS A 53 15.76 19.27 -0.94
C LYS A 53 15.95 19.18 0.58
N THR A 54 14.95 18.70 1.31
CA THR A 54 15.05 18.51 2.77
C THR A 54 16.15 17.51 3.14
N LEU A 55 16.29 16.43 2.36
CA LEU A 55 17.36 15.45 2.57
C LEU A 55 18.75 16.06 2.30
N ARG A 56 18.88 16.91 1.28
CA ARG A 56 20.13 17.64 0.99
C ARG A 56 20.50 18.62 2.08
N GLU A 57 19.53 19.37 2.59
CA GLU A 57 19.72 20.32 3.68
C GLU A 57 20.13 19.58 4.97
N GLY A 58 19.41 18.52 5.34
CA GLY A 58 19.71 17.75 6.54
C GLY A 58 21.01 16.92 6.49
N LEU A 59 21.54 16.65 5.30
CA LEU A 59 22.84 16.01 5.10
C LEU A 59 23.97 16.99 4.77
N SER A 60 23.68 18.30 4.69
CA SER A 60 24.67 19.31 4.34
C SER A 60 25.80 19.41 5.38
N GLU A 61 25.54 18.99 6.62
CA GLU A 61 26.50 18.86 7.72
C GLU A 61 27.66 17.92 7.38
N PHE A 62 27.46 16.95 6.47
CA PHE A 62 28.47 15.98 6.05
C PHE A 62 29.19 16.39 4.76
N ASN A 63 29.05 17.63 4.29
CA ASN A 63 29.75 18.10 3.10
C ASN A 63 31.26 18.23 3.32
N GLU A 64 32.04 17.39 2.65
CA GLU A 64 33.50 17.32 2.80
C GLU A 64 34.27 18.20 1.80
N GLY A 65 33.56 18.93 0.92
CA GLY A 65 34.19 19.84 -0.03
C GLY A 65 34.67 19.16 -1.32
N LYS A 66 35.68 19.73 -2.00
CA LYS A 66 36.05 19.36 -3.38
C LYS A 66 36.83 18.05 -3.41
N GLY A 67 36.28 17.03 -4.08
CA GLY A 67 36.84 15.68 -4.15
C GLY A 67 36.25 14.70 -3.14
N GLY A 68 35.61 15.20 -2.08
CA GLY A 68 34.92 14.39 -1.06
C GLY A 68 33.41 14.28 -1.28
N TRP A 69 32.73 13.71 -0.29
CA TRP A 69 31.29 13.56 -0.33
C TRP A 69 30.56 14.90 -0.22
N ARG A 70 29.46 15.04 -0.97
CA ARG A 70 28.61 16.24 -0.96
C ARG A 70 27.15 15.89 -1.13
N ALA A 71 26.30 16.42 -0.27
CA ALA A 71 24.86 16.24 -0.31
C ALA A 71 24.27 16.62 -1.68
N LEU A 72 24.71 17.72 -2.28
CA LEU A 72 24.14 18.22 -3.54
C LEU A 72 24.42 17.29 -4.74
N SER A 73 25.60 16.66 -4.82
CA SER A 73 25.97 15.79 -5.94
C SER A 73 25.66 14.31 -5.70
N HIS A 74 25.66 13.88 -4.44
CA HIS A 74 25.49 12.48 -4.04
C HIS A 74 24.05 12.15 -3.63
N VAL A 75 23.20 13.15 -3.37
CA VAL A 75 21.76 12.97 -3.18
C VAL A 75 21.01 13.33 -4.46
N ARG A 76 20.33 12.35 -5.07
CA ARG A 76 19.56 12.52 -6.31
C ARG A 76 18.14 11.96 -6.15
N GLY A 77 17.17 12.60 -6.77
CA GLY A 77 15.82 12.02 -6.89
C GLY A 77 15.84 10.74 -7.73
N GLU A 78 15.18 9.70 -7.26
CA GLU A 78 14.94 8.45 -8.00
C GLU A 78 13.47 8.05 -7.92
N GLY A 79 12.69 8.47 -8.91
CA GLY A 79 11.26 8.16 -9.01
C GLY A 79 10.49 8.64 -7.79
N MET A 80 10.08 7.68 -6.93
CA MET A 80 9.29 7.92 -5.71
C MET A 80 10.13 8.08 -4.43
N GLY A 81 11.38 8.55 -4.56
CA GLY A 81 12.30 8.62 -3.44
C GLY A 81 13.62 9.31 -3.77
N ALA A 82 14.59 9.17 -2.88
CA ALA A 82 15.93 9.70 -3.06
C ALA A 82 16.98 8.57 -3.05
N SER A 83 18.02 8.75 -3.85
CA SER A 83 19.23 7.95 -3.81
C SER A 83 20.34 8.74 -3.14
N VAL A 84 21.07 8.08 -2.24
CA VAL A 84 22.23 8.61 -1.53
C VAL A 84 23.42 7.74 -1.93
N SER A 85 24.33 8.31 -2.72
CA SER A 85 25.59 7.64 -3.06
C SER A 85 26.57 7.83 -1.93
N LEU A 86 27.15 6.74 -1.41
CA LEU A 86 28.15 6.75 -0.34
C LEU A 86 29.58 6.72 -0.90
N SER A 87 29.74 7.00 -2.19
CA SER A 87 31.05 7.09 -2.83
C SER A 87 31.81 8.27 -2.27
N ASN A 88 33.10 8.09 -1.98
CA ASN A 88 33.99 9.13 -1.45
C ASN A 88 33.54 9.73 -0.10
N ALA A 89 32.69 9.04 0.66
CA ALA A 89 32.32 9.44 2.01
C ALA A 89 33.35 8.94 3.02
N SER A 90 33.81 9.83 3.90
CA SER A 90 34.67 9.46 5.04
C SER A 90 33.89 8.67 6.10
N ASN A 91 32.64 9.08 6.37
CA ASN A 91 31.78 8.50 7.41
C ASN A 91 30.40 8.06 6.87
N PRO A 92 30.33 6.97 6.10
CA PRO A 92 29.11 6.54 5.43
C PRO A 92 28.01 6.07 6.39
N LEU A 93 28.36 5.49 7.55
CA LEU A 93 27.40 5.02 8.55
C LEU A 93 26.60 6.19 9.16
N LEU A 94 27.24 7.32 9.45
CA LEU A 94 26.58 8.52 9.98
C LEU A 94 25.61 9.13 8.95
N ILE A 95 26.02 9.16 7.67
CA ILE A 95 25.17 9.63 6.57
C ILE A 95 23.93 8.75 6.45
N ILE A 96 24.09 7.43 6.56
CA ILE A 96 22.97 6.48 6.51
C ILE A 96 22.02 6.71 7.69
N GLU A 97 22.54 6.82 8.90
CA GLU A 97 21.73 7.04 10.10
C GLU A 97 20.94 8.35 10.04
N LYS A 98 21.60 9.45 9.68
CA LYS A 98 20.92 10.74 9.54
C LYS A 98 19.88 10.70 8.41
N ALA A 99 20.22 10.07 7.28
CA ALA A 99 19.29 9.93 6.16
C ALA A 99 18.05 9.11 6.54
N LEU A 100 18.20 8.04 7.33
CA LEU A 100 17.09 7.25 7.84
C LEU A 100 16.16 8.08 8.75
N ASN A 101 16.73 8.82 9.70
CA ASN A 101 15.96 9.68 10.60
C ASN A 101 15.15 10.75 9.86
N LEU A 102 15.69 11.26 8.75
CA LEU A 102 15.03 12.26 7.90
C LEU A 102 13.98 11.68 6.94
N SER A 103 13.98 10.36 6.69
CA SER A 103 13.28 9.76 5.53
C SER A 103 12.28 8.63 5.86
N ASN A 104 11.52 8.76 6.93
CA ASN A 104 10.53 7.73 7.31
C ASN A 104 9.39 7.52 6.30
N GLN A 105 9.15 8.46 5.39
CA GLN A 105 7.97 8.48 4.51
C GLN A 105 8.25 8.13 3.04
N CYS A 106 9.53 8.07 2.64
CA CYS A 106 9.93 7.94 1.24
C CYS A 106 10.86 6.76 1.02
N LYS A 107 10.91 6.27 -0.22
CA LYS A 107 11.90 5.26 -0.61
C LYS A 107 13.30 5.86 -0.55
N LEU A 108 14.24 5.19 0.11
CA LEU A 108 15.64 5.60 0.11
C LEU A 108 16.54 4.54 -0.52
N ILE A 109 17.47 4.96 -1.37
CA ILE A 109 18.37 4.04 -2.08
C ILE A 109 19.82 4.39 -1.76
N PHE A 110 20.47 3.58 -0.95
CA PHE A 110 21.89 3.73 -0.66
C PHE A 110 22.71 3.03 -1.72
N ARG A 111 23.56 3.79 -2.44
CA ARG A 111 24.48 3.25 -3.45
C ARG A 111 25.89 3.19 -2.90
N PHE A 112 26.49 2.01 -2.89
CA PHE A 112 27.82 1.77 -2.34
C PHE A 112 28.90 1.93 -3.41
N PRO A 113 30.11 2.37 -3.04
CA PRO A 113 31.23 2.45 -3.97
C PRO A 113 31.61 1.06 -4.50
N LYS A 114 32.04 0.98 -5.77
CA LYS A 114 32.51 -0.28 -6.37
C LYS A 114 33.82 -0.78 -5.77
N ASN A 115 34.64 0.13 -5.25
CA ASN A 115 35.98 -0.16 -4.76
C ASN A 115 35.97 -0.74 -3.34
N ASP A 116 34.85 -0.67 -2.62
CA ASP A 116 34.74 -1.22 -1.26
C ASP A 116 33.40 -1.97 -1.09
N PRO A 117 33.34 -3.25 -1.51
CA PRO A 117 32.16 -4.08 -1.32
C PRO A 117 31.94 -4.47 0.15
N ALA A 118 32.98 -4.45 0.99
CA ALA A 118 32.89 -4.84 2.40
C ALA A 118 32.05 -3.86 3.23
N MET A 119 32.02 -2.57 2.84
CA MET A 119 31.13 -1.57 3.42
C MET A 119 29.65 -1.99 3.40
N ARG A 120 29.20 -2.61 2.32
CA ARG A 120 27.81 -3.05 2.20
C ARG A 120 27.50 -4.14 3.23
N GLU A 121 28.40 -5.11 3.36
CA GLU A 121 28.22 -6.23 4.29
C GLU A 121 28.25 -5.78 5.75
N ARG A 122 29.09 -4.80 6.09
CA ARG A 122 29.14 -4.19 7.43
C ARG A 122 27.91 -3.36 7.76
N THR A 123 27.35 -2.67 6.77
CA THR A 123 26.20 -1.76 6.96
C THR A 123 24.87 -2.52 7.03
N LEU A 124 24.77 -3.65 6.33
CA LEU A 124 23.56 -4.47 6.27
C LEU A 124 22.98 -4.87 7.64
N PRO A 125 23.74 -5.42 8.59
CA PRO A 125 23.20 -5.78 9.91
C PRO A 125 22.72 -4.56 10.70
N ILE A 126 23.42 -3.43 10.60
CA ILE A 126 23.06 -2.16 11.26
C ILE A 126 21.73 -1.63 10.72
N LEU A 127 21.54 -1.74 9.39
CA LEU A 127 20.29 -1.36 8.75
C LEU A 127 19.13 -2.28 9.15
N GLU A 128 19.40 -3.58 9.28
CA GLU A 128 18.40 -4.58 9.68
C GLU A 128 17.94 -4.37 11.12
N GLU A 129 18.85 -4.00 12.02
CA GLU A 129 18.51 -3.64 13.40
C GLU A 129 17.63 -2.38 13.47
N LYS A 130 17.95 -1.34 12.70
CA LYS A 130 17.25 -0.05 12.77
C LYS A 130 15.91 0.00 12.02
N VAL A 131 15.77 -0.76 10.93
CA VAL A 131 14.61 -0.64 10.03
C VAL A 131 13.84 -1.95 9.89
N GLY A 132 14.40 -3.08 10.33
CA GLY A 132 13.82 -4.40 10.15
C GLY A 132 14.06 -4.98 8.74
N THR A 133 14.23 -6.29 8.68
CA THR A 133 14.55 -7.04 7.44
C THR A 133 13.48 -6.91 6.36
N SER A 134 12.21 -6.77 6.74
CA SER A 134 11.06 -6.68 5.82
C SER A 134 11.06 -5.42 4.94
N ARG A 135 11.75 -4.36 5.37
CA ARG A 135 11.79 -3.06 4.67
C ARG A 135 13.00 -2.91 3.74
N ILE A 136 13.94 -3.85 3.78
CA ILE A 136 15.21 -3.77 3.06
C ILE A 136 15.17 -4.65 1.80
N GLN A 137 15.25 -4.02 0.64
CA GLN A 137 15.46 -4.70 -0.63
C GLN A 137 16.95 -4.68 -0.99
N ARG A 138 17.57 -5.86 -0.99
CA ARG A 138 18.97 -6.05 -1.32
C ARG A 138 19.14 -6.09 -2.84
N ARG A 139 19.96 -5.19 -3.41
CA ARG A 139 20.41 -5.22 -4.82
C ARG A 139 21.93 -5.30 -4.87
N THR A 140 22.48 -5.76 -5.99
CA THR A 140 23.93 -6.01 -6.14
C THR A 140 24.82 -4.81 -5.80
N LYS A 141 24.36 -3.58 -6.11
CA LYS A 141 25.13 -2.33 -5.92
C LYS A 141 24.45 -1.32 -4.99
N SER A 142 23.31 -1.69 -4.40
CA SER A 142 22.52 -0.76 -3.59
C SER A 142 21.66 -1.48 -2.57
N LEU A 143 21.44 -0.84 -1.44
CA LEU A 143 20.42 -1.24 -0.47
C LEU A 143 19.26 -0.25 -0.59
N THR A 144 18.08 -0.77 -0.86
CA THR A 144 16.85 0.03 -1.00
C THR A 144 15.99 -0.16 0.22
N ILE A 145 15.56 0.94 0.81
CA ILE A 145 14.71 0.98 2.00
C ILE A 145 13.35 1.47 1.57
N VAL A 146 12.35 0.65 1.84
CA VAL A 146 10.95 0.95 1.53
C VAL A 146 10.29 1.46 2.82
N PRO A 147 9.51 2.56 2.74
CA PRO A 147 8.76 3.05 3.91
C PRO A 147 7.71 2.03 4.35
N GLU A 148 7.27 2.12 5.60
CA GLU A 148 6.23 1.24 6.12
C GLU A 148 4.92 1.46 5.38
N VAL A 149 4.47 0.42 4.70
CA VAL A 149 3.14 0.38 4.09
C VAL A 149 2.16 -0.03 5.18
N ILE A 150 1.64 0.96 5.91
CA ILE A 150 0.78 0.72 7.09
C ILE A 150 -0.47 -0.08 6.71
N ILE A 151 -0.96 0.05 5.47
CA ILE A 151 -1.99 -0.80 4.86
C ILE A 151 -1.81 -0.74 3.34
N ASP A 152 -1.62 -1.88 2.67
CA ASP A 152 -1.75 -1.91 1.22
C ASP A 152 -3.23 -1.78 0.86
N ARG A 153 -3.67 -0.54 0.63
CA ARG A 153 -5.06 -0.20 0.32
C ARG A 153 -5.58 -1.02 -0.87
N SER A 154 -4.69 -1.46 -1.76
CA SER A 154 -5.04 -2.34 -2.88
C SER A 154 -5.53 -3.72 -2.42
N VAL A 155 -4.95 -4.28 -1.36
CA VAL A 155 -5.33 -5.59 -0.79
C VAL A 155 -6.68 -5.49 -0.10
N ILE A 156 -6.90 -4.44 0.72
CA ILE A 156 -8.21 -4.19 1.34
C ILE A 156 -9.29 -4.04 0.27
N VAL A 157 -9.03 -3.22 -0.75
CA VAL A 157 -9.99 -2.99 -1.84
C VAL A 157 -10.29 -4.27 -2.62
N THR A 158 -9.28 -5.07 -2.94
CA THR A 158 -9.47 -6.37 -3.63
C THR A 158 -10.35 -7.30 -2.78
N ARG A 159 -10.10 -7.35 -1.47
CA ARG A 159 -10.92 -8.15 -0.55
C ARG A 159 -12.34 -7.60 -0.43
N VAL A 160 -12.55 -6.29 -0.35
CA VAL A 160 -13.89 -5.66 -0.37
C VAL A 160 -14.64 -6.01 -1.65
N MET A 161 -13.99 -5.88 -2.82
CA MET A 161 -14.61 -6.14 -4.12
C MET A 161 -14.95 -7.63 -4.32
N MET A 162 -14.20 -8.55 -3.70
CA MET A 162 -14.49 -9.99 -3.75
C MET A 162 -15.54 -10.43 -2.72
N LEU A 163 -15.59 -9.83 -1.52
CA LEU A 163 -16.44 -10.30 -0.41
C LEU A 163 -17.75 -9.52 -0.24
N CYS A 164 -17.75 -8.19 -0.43
CA CYS A 164 -18.96 -7.40 -0.19
C CYS A 164 -20.08 -7.72 -1.19
N PRO A 165 -19.87 -7.79 -2.52
CA PRO A 165 -20.98 -8.04 -3.45
C PRO A 165 -21.70 -9.38 -3.23
N PRO A 166 -21.00 -10.52 -3.02
CA PRO A 166 -21.68 -11.78 -2.72
C PRO A 166 -22.45 -11.77 -1.39
N LEU A 167 -21.93 -11.10 -0.36
CA LEU A 167 -22.57 -11.01 0.95
C LEU A 167 -23.77 -10.07 0.95
N MET A 168 -23.69 -8.93 0.26
CA MET A 168 -24.82 -8.03 0.03
C MET A 168 -25.96 -8.76 -0.66
N VAL A 169 -25.65 -9.54 -1.70
CA VAL A 169 -26.68 -10.29 -2.41
C VAL A 169 -27.22 -11.40 -1.52
N GLY A 170 -26.36 -12.17 -0.85
CA GLY A 170 -26.79 -13.21 0.09
C GLY A 170 -27.73 -12.68 1.17
N GLY A 171 -27.41 -11.51 1.75
CA GLY A 171 -28.27 -10.81 2.69
C GLY A 171 -29.59 -10.37 2.06
N SER A 172 -29.55 -9.71 0.90
CA SER A 172 -30.77 -9.25 0.21
C SER A 172 -31.73 -10.39 -0.16
N VAL A 173 -31.20 -11.52 -0.64
CA VAL A 173 -31.98 -12.72 -1.00
C VAL A 173 -32.47 -13.44 0.25
N GLY A 174 -31.66 -13.53 1.31
CA GLY A 174 -32.05 -14.10 2.59
C GLY A 174 -33.23 -13.36 3.21
N PHE A 175 -33.16 -12.03 3.29
CA PHE A 175 -34.26 -11.22 3.82
C PHE A 175 -35.50 -11.21 2.91
N TYR A 176 -35.32 -11.27 1.59
CA TYR A 176 -36.42 -11.46 0.64
C TYR A 176 -37.16 -12.79 0.84
N SER A 177 -36.44 -13.87 1.18
CA SER A 177 -37.04 -15.19 1.43
C SER A 177 -37.88 -15.25 2.72
N VAL A 178 -37.57 -14.40 3.70
CA VAL A 178 -38.30 -14.32 4.98
C VAL A 178 -39.59 -13.49 4.86
N ALA A 179 -39.58 -12.44 4.04
CA ALA A 179 -40.74 -11.57 3.84
C ALA A 179 -40.82 -11.06 2.38
N PRO A 180 -41.42 -11.83 1.46
CA PRO A 180 -41.58 -11.42 0.08
C PRO A 180 -42.55 -10.24 -0.03
N GLY A 181 -42.16 -9.21 -0.79
CA GLY A 181 -43.01 -8.03 -1.07
C GLY A 181 -42.68 -6.75 -0.30
N GLN A 182 -41.75 -6.78 0.67
CA GLN A 182 -41.27 -5.58 1.35
C GLN A 182 -39.89 -5.15 0.83
N PRO A 183 -39.80 -4.14 -0.05
CA PRO A 183 -38.52 -3.71 -0.62
C PRO A 183 -37.55 -3.17 0.44
N MET A 184 -38.05 -2.66 1.56
CA MET A 184 -37.24 -2.15 2.67
C MET A 184 -36.38 -3.24 3.32
N LEU A 185 -36.90 -4.47 3.46
CA LEU A 185 -36.17 -5.59 4.05
C LEU A 185 -35.04 -6.11 3.14
N VAL A 186 -35.24 -6.04 1.82
CA VAL A 186 -34.20 -6.37 0.83
C VAL A 186 -33.02 -5.40 0.94
N VAL A 187 -33.31 -4.09 1.11
CA VAL A 187 -32.28 -3.05 1.30
C VAL A 187 -31.55 -3.24 2.63
N LEU A 188 -32.27 -3.56 3.71
CA LEU A 188 -31.68 -3.87 5.01
C LEU A 188 -30.76 -5.10 4.94
N GLY A 189 -31.17 -6.15 4.22
CA GLY A 189 -30.35 -7.34 3.99
C GLY A 189 -29.07 -7.02 3.21
N ALA A 190 -29.15 -6.15 2.20
CA ALA A 190 -27.98 -5.69 1.46
C ALA A 190 -27.02 -4.89 2.37
N ILE A 191 -27.53 -3.98 3.20
CA ILE A 191 -26.72 -3.20 4.15
C ILE A 191 -26.05 -4.11 5.18
N ALA A 192 -26.78 -5.07 5.75
CA ALA A 192 -26.22 -6.04 6.70
C ALA A 192 -25.10 -6.89 6.06
N GLY A 193 -25.29 -7.34 4.81
CA GLY A 193 -24.26 -8.05 4.05
C GLY A 193 -23.02 -7.22 3.77
N ALA A 194 -23.18 -5.92 3.47
CA ALA A 194 -22.08 -4.98 3.29
C ALA A 194 -21.27 -4.77 4.57
N ILE A 195 -21.94 -4.58 5.71
CA ILE A 195 -21.31 -4.40 7.02
C ILE A 195 -20.53 -5.66 7.40
N LEU A 196 -21.10 -6.84 7.18
CA LEU A 196 -20.45 -8.11 7.48
C LEU A 196 -19.21 -8.34 6.58
N GLY A 197 -19.31 -8.00 5.30
CA GLY A 197 -18.15 -8.02 4.39
C GLY A 197 -17.05 -7.06 4.83
N MET A 198 -17.40 -5.84 5.22
CA MET A 198 -16.45 -4.86 5.75
C MET A 198 -15.79 -5.34 7.05
N MET A 199 -16.55 -5.96 7.97
CA MET A 199 -16.01 -6.55 9.19
C MET A 199 -15.00 -7.66 8.87
N ILE A 200 -15.29 -8.57 7.93
CA ILE A 200 -14.36 -9.64 7.54
C ILE A 200 -13.07 -9.06 6.93
N VAL A 201 -13.18 -8.02 6.11
CA VAL A 201 -12.01 -7.40 5.46
C VAL A 201 -11.17 -6.60 6.45
N THR A 202 -11.80 -5.94 7.42
CA THR A 202 -11.12 -5.10 8.42
C THR A 202 -10.66 -5.89 9.65
N ASN A 203 -11.17 -7.11 9.86
CA ASN A 203 -10.72 -8.00 10.92
C ASN A 203 -9.27 -8.44 10.65
N LYS A 204 -8.34 -7.82 11.39
CA LYS A 204 -6.98 -8.32 11.54
C LYS A 204 -7.07 -9.57 12.41
N GLY A 205 -7.29 -10.73 11.79
CA GLY A 205 -7.16 -12.01 12.48
C GLY A 205 -5.85 -12.01 13.27
N ARG A 206 -5.98 -11.95 14.59
CA ARG A 206 -4.99 -12.48 15.50
C ARG A 206 -5.22 -13.98 15.59
#